data_AF-A0A9P8D4U4-F1
#
_entry.id   AF-A0A9P8D4U4-F1
#
_cell.length_a   1.000
_cell.length_b   1.000
_cell.length_c   1.000
_cell.angle_alpha   90.00
_cell.angle_beta   90.00
_cell.angle_gamma   90.00
#
_symmetry.space_group_name_H-M   'P 1'
#
loop_
_entity.id
_entity.type
_entity.pdbx_description
1 polymer ?
#
loop_
_entity_poly.entity_id
_entity_poly.type
_entity_poly.pdbx_seq_one_letter_code
_entity_poly.pdbx_strand_id
1 'polypeptide(L)'
;MLQGILPDTPAVDKEVARRTANKFWDVWTDQNIRGWGRPVLAINSARIGNPERAIYHLTAYDYWKFDDAGKQDHKLYEMRRMRLSHPAVGFAIRGGDGNTPPPFMPGNAGFLLAVAYMAKGWDGSKRDAPGFPEDDGWVVRHEGLRKAM
;
A
#
# COMPACT_ATOMS: atom_id res chain seq x y z
N MET A 1 -3.46 13.20 -13.08
CA MET A 1 -3.78 12.98 -11.65
C MET A 1 -3.98 11.49 -11.45
N LEU A 2 -3.56 10.90 -10.33
CA LEU A 2 -3.88 9.50 -10.03
C LEU A 2 -5.38 9.34 -9.71
N GLN A 3 -5.94 8.15 -9.90
CA GLN A 3 -7.32 7.84 -9.49
C GLN A 3 -7.42 7.81 -7.96
N GLY A 4 -6.42 7.20 -7.30
CA GLY A 4 -6.30 7.17 -5.85
C GLY A 4 -7.53 6.59 -5.14
N ILE A 5 -7.79 7.10 -3.94
CA ILE A 5 -8.83 6.59 -3.03
C ILE A 5 -10.19 7.27 -3.20
N LEU A 6 -10.27 8.34 -3.99
CA LEU A 6 -11.48 9.16 -4.10
C LEU A 6 -12.52 8.46 -4.98
N PRO A 7 -13.83 8.75 -4.75
CA PRO A 7 -14.91 8.25 -5.59
C PRO A 7 -14.72 8.62 -7.07
N ASP A 8 -15.42 7.91 -7.94
CA ASP A 8 -15.50 8.32 -9.35
C ASP A 8 -16.20 9.68 -9.44
N THR A 9 -15.50 10.68 -9.96
CA THR A 9 -16.06 12.02 -10.18
C THR A 9 -15.74 12.49 -11.60
N PRO A 10 -16.55 13.39 -12.19
CA PRO A 10 -16.21 14.01 -13.48
C PRO A 10 -14.89 14.79 -13.47
N ALA A 11 -14.36 15.13 -12.30
CA ALA A 11 -13.08 15.84 -12.16
C ALA A 11 -11.86 14.94 -12.45
N VAL A 12 -12.01 13.62 -12.41
CA VAL A 12 -10.93 12.66 -12.66
C VAL A 12 -11.25 11.84 -13.90
N ASP A 13 -10.57 12.16 -15.00
CA ASP A 13 -10.63 11.35 -16.22
C ASP A 13 -9.86 10.03 -16.01
N LYS A 14 -10.57 8.91 -16.18
CA LYS A 14 -10.04 7.56 -15.94
C LYS A 14 -8.86 7.20 -16.85
N GLU A 15 -8.90 7.65 -18.10
CA GLU A 15 -7.86 7.35 -19.08
C GLU A 15 -6.60 8.20 -18.83
N VAL A 16 -6.77 9.47 -18.44
CA VAL A 16 -5.65 10.30 -17.95
C VAL A 16 -5.06 9.71 -16.67
N ALA A 17 -5.89 9.22 -15.75
CA ALA A 17 -5.43 8.60 -14.51
C ALA A 17 -4.60 7.34 -14.75
N ARG A 18 -5.09 6.46 -15.64
CA ARG A 18 -4.36 5.26 -16.09
C ARG A 18 -3.03 5.61 -16.74
N ARG A 19 -3.00 6.57 -17.67
CA ARG A 19 -1.76 7.03 -18.32
C ARG A 19 -0.78 7.63 -17.32
N THR A 20 -1.26 8.41 -16.35
CA THR A 20 -0.44 8.99 -15.27
C THR A 20 0.18 7.88 -14.42
N ALA A 21 -0.62 6.88 -14.04
CA ALA A 21 -0.16 5.76 -13.23
C ALA A 21 0.90 4.91 -13.94
N ASN A 22 0.73 4.68 -15.25
CA ASN A 22 1.74 3.97 -16.04
C ASN A 22 3.03 4.78 -16.16
N LYS A 23 2.94 6.11 -16.39
CA LYS A 23 4.13 6.94 -16.41
C LYS A 23 4.87 6.91 -15.07
N PHE A 24 4.14 6.95 -13.96
CA PHE A 24 4.72 6.87 -12.62
C PHE A 24 5.41 5.52 -12.40
N TRP A 25 4.80 4.41 -12.82
CA TRP A 25 5.41 3.08 -12.79
C TRP A 25 6.76 3.06 -13.52
N ASP A 26 6.85 3.69 -14.69
CA ASP A 26 8.06 3.67 -15.51
C ASP A 26 9.19 4.54 -14.96
N VAL A 27 8.88 5.68 -14.33
CA VAL A 27 9.90 6.70 -13.97
C VAL A 27 10.13 6.84 -12.46
N TRP A 28 9.21 6.38 -11.63
CA TRP A 28 9.29 6.47 -10.17
C TRP A 28 9.39 5.07 -9.56
N THR A 29 10.58 4.50 -9.69
CA THR A 29 10.89 3.13 -9.25
C THR A 29 10.88 2.96 -7.73
N ASP A 30 10.95 1.71 -7.27
CA ASP A 30 10.80 1.34 -5.87
C ASP A 30 11.71 2.07 -4.87
N GLN A 31 12.92 2.45 -5.31
CA GLN A 31 13.87 3.21 -4.51
C GLN A 31 13.35 4.60 -4.12
N ASN A 32 12.47 5.17 -4.94
CA ASN A 32 11.91 6.49 -4.74
C ASN A 32 10.57 6.44 -3.98
N ILE A 33 9.96 5.26 -3.84
CA ILE A 33 8.67 5.12 -3.16
C ILE A 33 8.87 5.13 -1.65
N ARG A 34 8.26 6.12 -0.99
CA ARG A 34 8.18 6.18 0.47
C ARG A 34 7.13 5.19 0.98
N GLY A 35 7.26 4.72 2.21
CA GLY A 35 6.42 3.68 2.81
C GLY A 35 4.92 3.97 2.77
N TRP A 36 4.49 5.24 2.94
CA TRP A 36 3.08 5.63 2.78
C TRP A 36 2.60 5.64 1.32
N GLY A 37 3.52 5.83 0.37
CA GLY A 37 3.21 5.88 -1.05
C GLY A 37 2.81 4.51 -1.60
N ARG A 38 3.32 3.41 -1.03
CA ARG A 38 3.00 2.05 -1.47
C ARG A 38 1.52 1.70 -1.34
N PRO A 39 0.86 1.89 -0.19
CA PRO A 39 -0.58 1.71 -0.10
C PRO A 39 -1.39 2.59 -1.07
N VAL A 40 -0.98 3.84 -1.27
CA VAL A 40 -1.66 4.76 -2.21
C VAL A 40 -1.56 4.25 -3.65
N LEU A 41 -0.37 3.80 -4.05
CA LEU A 41 -0.12 3.23 -5.38
C LEU A 41 -0.80 1.89 -5.57
N ALA A 42 -0.93 1.09 -4.50
CA ALA A 42 -1.68 -0.17 -4.52
C ALA A 42 -3.17 0.09 -4.80
N ILE A 43 -3.80 0.98 -4.04
CA ILE A 43 -5.22 1.34 -4.26
C ILE A 43 -5.42 1.92 -5.66
N ASN A 44 -4.53 2.82 -6.09
CA ASN A 44 -4.60 3.37 -7.43
C ASN A 44 -4.49 2.28 -8.52
N SER A 45 -3.60 1.31 -8.35
CA SER A 45 -3.43 0.20 -9.29
C SER A 45 -4.68 -0.68 -9.36
N ALA A 46 -5.28 -1.00 -8.21
CA ALA A 46 -6.56 -1.70 -8.16
C ALA A 46 -7.66 -0.91 -8.89
N ARG A 47 -7.74 0.41 -8.68
CA ARG A 47 -8.75 1.30 -9.27
C ARG A 47 -8.64 1.43 -10.78
N ILE A 48 -7.44 1.33 -11.35
CA ILE A 48 -7.24 1.32 -12.81
C ILE A 48 -7.30 -0.09 -13.43
N GLY A 49 -7.72 -1.10 -12.66
CA GLY A 49 -7.87 -2.47 -13.14
C GLY A 49 -6.58 -3.26 -13.27
N ASN A 50 -5.55 -2.92 -12.48
CA ASN A 50 -4.28 -3.67 -12.42
C ASN A 50 -4.06 -4.26 -11.01
N PRO A 51 -4.72 -5.38 -10.68
CA PRO A 51 -4.62 -6.00 -9.37
C PRO A 51 -3.23 -6.62 -9.09
N GLU A 52 -2.52 -7.10 -10.13
CA GLU A 52 -1.15 -7.61 -9.98
C GLU A 52 -0.20 -6.53 -9.46
N ARG A 53 -0.22 -5.34 -10.09
CA ARG A 53 0.55 -4.18 -9.63
C ARG A 53 0.11 -3.71 -8.24
N ALA A 54 -1.17 -3.86 -7.91
CA ALA A 54 -1.67 -3.55 -6.57
C ALA A 54 -1.03 -4.45 -5.51
N ILE A 55 -1.03 -5.77 -5.74
CA ILE A 55 -0.39 -6.75 -4.85
C ILE A 55 1.12 -6.50 -4.76
N TYR A 56 1.80 -6.23 -5.89
CA TYR A 56 3.21 -5.91 -5.90
C TYR A 56 3.55 -4.76 -4.95
N HIS A 57 2.82 -3.64 -5.02
CA HIS A 57 3.09 -2.50 -4.15
C HIS A 57 2.94 -2.84 -2.65
N LEU A 58 2.02 -3.74 -2.28
CA LEU A 58 1.82 -4.18 -0.89
C LEU A 58 2.84 -5.23 -0.41
N THR A 59 3.50 -5.93 -1.33
CA THR A 59 4.35 -7.09 -1.04
C THR A 59 5.81 -6.94 -1.48
N ALA A 60 6.21 -5.77 -1.99
CA ALA A 60 7.58 -5.44 -2.35
C ALA A 60 8.49 -5.26 -1.12
N TYR A 61 8.63 -6.31 -0.31
CA TYR A 61 9.31 -6.32 0.99
C TYR A 61 10.82 -6.08 0.90
N ASP A 62 11.41 -6.29 -0.28
CA ASP A 62 12.81 -5.93 -0.55
C ASP A 62 13.06 -4.43 -0.35
N TYR A 63 12.04 -3.61 -0.65
CA TYR A 63 12.08 -2.16 -0.56
C TYR A 63 11.24 -1.61 0.60
N TRP A 64 10.18 -2.33 1.00
CA TRP A 64 9.25 -1.92 2.03
C TRP A 64 9.27 -2.83 3.24
N LYS A 65 10.10 -2.46 4.19
CA LYS A 65 10.37 -3.26 5.38
C LYS A 65 9.52 -2.77 6.55
N PHE A 66 9.26 -3.71 7.46
CA PHE A 66 8.54 -3.48 8.70
C PHE A 66 9.44 -3.84 9.88
N ASP A 67 9.39 -3.07 10.96
CA ASP A 67 10.11 -3.33 12.21
C ASP A 67 9.27 -2.90 13.43
N ASP A 68 9.81 -3.04 14.64
CA ASP A 68 9.06 -2.84 15.88
C ASP A 68 8.59 -1.40 16.11
N ALA A 69 9.20 -0.43 15.42
CA ALA A 69 8.94 0.99 15.65
C ALA A 69 8.82 1.82 14.37
N GLY A 70 8.96 1.26 13.17
CA GLY A 70 9.06 2.00 11.91
C GLY A 70 10.40 2.71 11.75
N LYS A 71 11.48 2.21 12.38
CA LYS A 71 12.81 2.86 12.39
C LYS A 71 13.64 2.42 11.19
N GLN A 72 14.37 3.37 10.62
CA GLN A 72 15.32 3.07 9.53
C GLN A 72 16.68 2.57 10.03
N ASP A 73 17.06 2.86 11.29
CA ASP A 73 18.42 2.57 11.77
C ASP A 73 18.63 1.09 12.13
N HIS A 74 19.25 0.38 11.19
CA HIS A 74 19.63 -1.03 11.29
C HIS A 74 20.64 -1.32 12.42
N LYS A 75 21.44 -0.33 12.86
CA LYS A 75 22.44 -0.54 13.93
C LYS A 75 21.83 -0.53 15.32
N LEU A 76 20.90 0.38 15.58
CA LEU A 76 20.12 0.39 16.83
C LEU A 76 19.11 -0.77 16.90
N TYR A 77 18.63 -1.24 15.74
CA TYR A 77 17.76 -2.40 15.63
C TYR A 77 18.45 -3.70 16.10
N GLU A 78 19.63 -4.03 15.56
CA GLU A 78 20.39 -5.23 15.98
C GLU A 78 20.74 -5.18 17.48
N MET A 79 21.13 -4.01 18.00
CA MET A 79 21.42 -3.83 19.43
C MET A 79 20.20 -4.00 20.34
N ARG A 80 18.98 -3.67 19.87
CA ARG A 80 17.74 -3.77 20.66
C ARG A 80 17.04 -5.12 20.52
N ARG A 81 17.14 -5.77 19.35
CA ARG A 81 16.62 -7.13 19.11
C ARG A 81 17.23 -8.17 20.07
N MET A 82 18.50 -7.98 20.45
CA MET A 82 19.16 -8.83 21.46
C MET A 82 18.66 -8.59 22.91
N ARG A 83 17.89 -7.52 23.17
CA ARG A 83 17.48 -7.10 24.53
C ARG A 83 15.99 -7.24 24.83
N LEU A 84 15.15 -7.41 23.81
CA LEU A 84 13.69 -7.43 23.99
C LEU A 84 13.11 -8.70 23.37
N SER A 85 12.62 -9.60 24.23
CA SER A 85 11.86 -10.80 23.88
C SER A 85 10.40 -10.49 23.46
N HIS A 86 10.16 -9.32 22.88
CA HIS A 86 8.80 -8.87 22.53
C HIS A 86 8.52 -9.15 21.06
N PRO A 87 7.33 -9.67 20.70
CA PRO A 87 6.95 -9.86 19.31
C PRO A 87 6.95 -8.51 18.59
N ALA A 88 7.52 -8.50 17.40
CA ALA A 88 7.63 -7.31 16.56
C ALA A 88 6.25 -6.70 16.29
N VAL A 89 6.10 -5.40 16.57
CA VAL A 89 4.81 -4.69 16.46
C VAL A 89 4.45 -4.32 15.02
N GLY A 90 5.34 -4.59 14.05
CA GLY A 90 5.05 -4.57 12.61
C GLY A 90 4.74 -3.18 12.02
N PHE A 91 5.56 -2.17 12.30
CA PHE A 91 5.42 -0.82 11.74
C PHE A 91 6.16 -0.65 10.42
N ALA A 92 5.48 -0.08 9.42
CA ALA A 92 6.04 0.21 8.12
C ALA A 92 7.14 1.28 8.22
N ILE A 93 8.32 0.98 7.69
CA ILE A 93 9.40 1.97 7.61
C ILE A 93 9.07 3.00 6.53
N ARG A 94 9.28 4.29 6.84
CA ARG A 94 9.00 5.40 5.91
C ARG A 94 9.88 5.35 4.65
N GLY A 95 11.16 4.98 4.79
CA GLY A 95 12.18 5.14 3.75
C GLY A 95 12.66 6.59 3.58
N GLY A 96 13.97 6.78 3.43
CA GLY A 96 14.61 8.10 3.25
C GLY A 96 15.01 8.84 4.54
N ASP A 97 15.87 9.84 4.42
CA ASP A 97 16.58 10.59 5.48
C ASP A 97 15.75 11.62 6.25
N GLY A 98 14.43 11.68 6.04
CA GLY A 98 13.64 12.86 6.41
C GLY A 98 13.29 13.01 7.90
N ASN A 99 14.07 12.46 8.83
CA ASN A 99 14.03 12.69 10.28
C ASN A 99 12.64 12.61 10.97
N THR A 100 11.65 11.92 10.39
CA THR A 100 10.35 11.74 11.04
C THR A 100 10.50 10.76 12.19
N PRO A 101 10.15 11.14 13.43
CA PRO A 101 10.29 10.24 14.56
C PRO A 101 9.30 9.06 14.44
N PRO A 102 9.72 7.85 14.82
CA PRO A 102 8.85 6.69 14.93
C PRO A 102 7.80 6.85 16.05
N PRO A 103 6.62 6.19 15.95
CA PRO A 103 6.20 5.27 14.90
C PRO A 103 5.59 5.95 13.66
N PHE A 104 5.83 5.38 12.48
CA PHE A 104 5.32 5.93 11.22
C PHE A 104 3.91 5.42 10.89
N MET A 105 2.93 5.93 11.63
CA MET A 105 1.51 5.55 11.52
C MET A 105 0.88 5.67 10.12
N PRO A 106 1.24 6.65 9.26
CA PRO A 106 0.65 6.75 7.93
C PRO A 106 0.88 5.51 7.05
N GLY A 107 2.03 4.84 7.20
CA GLY A 107 2.33 3.61 6.44
C GLY A 107 1.43 2.45 6.85
N ASN A 108 1.26 2.23 8.16
CA ASN A 108 0.39 1.18 8.69
C ASN A 108 -1.09 1.43 8.42
N ALA A 109 -1.58 2.65 8.69
CA ALA A 109 -2.97 3.01 8.43
C ALA A 109 -3.29 2.91 6.93
N GLY A 110 -2.36 3.37 6.09
CA GLY A 110 -2.46 3.21 4.63
C GLY A 110 -2.52 1.74 4.23
N PHE A 111 -1.63 0.89 4.77
CA PHE A 111 -1.61 -0.54 4.47
C PHE A 111 -2.94 -1.23 4.78
N LEU A 112 -3.45 -1.03 6.00
CA LEU A 112 -4.74 -1.61 6.42
C LEU A 112 -5.90 -1.09 5.56
N LEU A 113 -5.89 0.21 5.24
CA LEU A 113 -6.87 0.78 4.33
C LEU A 113 -6.79 0.14 2.94
N ALA A 114 -5.59 -0.02 2.38
CA ALA A 114 -5.41 -0.62 1.05
C ALA A 114 -5.89 -2.06 1.02
N VAL A 115 -5.57 -2.87 2.03
CA VAL A 115 -6.05 -4.26 2.12
C VAL A 115 -7.58 -4.29 2.19
N ALA A 116 -8.20 -3.47 3.06
CA ALA A 116 -9.66 -3.41 3.17
C ALA A 116 -10.33 -2.92 1.87
N TYR A 117 -9.76 -1.89 1.24
CA TYR A 117 -10.23 -1.30 -0.01
C TYR A 117 -10.15 -2.31 -1.16
N MET A 118 -9.06 -3.07 -1.25
CA MET A 118 -8.86 -4.11 -2.26
C MET A 118 -9.75 -5.33 -2.03
N ALA A 119 -10.00 -5.71 -0.77
CA ALA A 119 -10.80 -6.88 -0.40
C ALA A 119 -12.31 -6.62 -0.48
N LYS A 120 -12.78 -5.48 0.01
CA LYS A 120 -14.22 -5.17 0.01
C LYS A 120 -14.66 -4.39 -1.23
N GLY A 121 -13.74 -3.63 -1.81
CA GLY A 121 -14.02 -2.74 -2.93
C GLY A 121 -14.54 -1.37 -2.52
N TRP A 122 -14.95 -0.64 -3.53
CA TRP A 122 -15.37 0.76 -3.50
C TRP A 122 -16.67 0.95 -4.29
N ASP A 123 -17.27 2.14 -4.23
CA ASP A 123 -18.48 2.41 -5.00
C ASP A 123 -18.23 2.36 -6.51
N GLY A 124 -19.05 1.55 -7.20
CA GLY A 124 -18.84 1.22 -8.62
C GLY A 124 -17.93 0.02 -8.88
N SER A 125 -17.26 -0.55 -7.86
CA SER A 125 -16.61 -1.85 -8.01
C SER A 125 -17.65 -2.96 -8.21
N LYS A 126 -17.47 -3.75 -9.28
CA LYS A 126 -18.46 -4.75 -9.72
C LYS A 126 -18.28 -6.13 -9.10
N ARG A 127 -17.03 -6.50 -8.78
CA ARG A 127 -16.69 -7.82 -8.25
C ARG A 127 -16.34 -7.76 -6.76
N ASP A 128 -16.41 -8.90 -6.10
CA ASP A 128 -15.85 -9.08 -4.76
C ASP A 128 -14.31 -9.13 -4.85
N ALA A 129 -13.63 -8.62 -3.82
CA ALA A 129 -12.16 -8.49 -3.78
C ALA A 129 -11.52 -7.84 -5.03
N PRO A 130 -12.01 -6.67 -5.50
CA PRO A 130 -11.63 -6.07 -6.78
C PRO A 130 -10.15 -5.68 -6.92
N GLY A 131 -9.38 -5.67 -5.82
CA GLY A 131 -7.95 -5.41 -5.85
C GLY A 131 -7.06 -6.65 -5.97
N PHE A 132 -7.61 -7.87 -5.88
CA PHE A 132 -6.82 -9.11 -5.92
C PHE A 132 -6.91 -9.80 -7.29
N PRO A 133 -5.82 -10.36 -7.85
CA PRO A 133 -5.88 -11.05 -9.15
C PRO A 133 -6.85 -12.24 -9.12
N GLU A 134 -7.54 -12.49 -10.25
CA GLU A 134 -8.51 -13.60 -10.36
C GLU A 134 -7.81 -14.92 -10.69
N ASP A 135 -6.79 -14.89 -11.56
CA ASP A 135 -6.20 -16.09 -12.13
C ASP A 135 -4.97 -16.63 -11.36
N ASP A 136 -4.48 -15.90 -10.34
CA ASP A 136 -3.27 -16.26 -9.59
C ASP A 136 -3.56 -17.11 -8.33
N GLY A 137 -4.71 -17.77 -8.25
CA GLY A 137 -5.06 -18.68 -7.15
C GLY A 137 -5.45 -18.00 -5.83
N TRP A 138 -5.74 -16.69 -5.85
CA TRP A 138 -6.21 -15.97 -4.66
C TRP A 138 -7.63 -16.39 -4.29
N VAL A 139 -7.81 -16.90 -3.08
CA VAL A 139 -9.13 -17.12 -2.46
C VAL A 139 -9.28 -16.12 -1.31
N VAL A 140 -9.93 -14.98 -1.60
CA VAL A 140 -10.09 -13.89 -0.64
C VAL A 140 -11.37 -14.09 0.17
N ARG A 141 -11.26 -14.01 1.50
CA ARG A 141 -12.39 -14.00 2.43
C ARG A 141 -12.28 -12.78 3.33
N HIS A 142 -13.38 -12.07 3.51
CA HIS A 142 -13.47 -10.93 4.42
C HIS A 142 -14.87 -10.86 5.05
N GLU A 143 -14.94 -10.29 6.24
CA GLU A 143 -16.18 -10.06 6.97
C GLU A 143 -16.13 -8.69 7.67
N GLY A 144 -17.29 -8.13 7.99
CA GLY A 144 -17.40 -6.87 8.73
C GLY A 144 -16.88 -5.61 8.01
N LEU A 145 -16.30 -5.74 6.81
CA LEU A 145 -15.83 -4.61 6.01
C LEU A 145 -16.98 -3.88 5.30
N ARG A 146 -16.87 -2.56 5.22
CA ARG A 146 -17.75 -1.69 4.43
C ARG A 146 -17.04 -1.30 3.13
N LYS A 147 -17.79 -1.24 2.03
CA LYS A 147 -17.25 -0.68 0.78
C LYS A 147 -16.81 0.75 1.03
N ALA A 148 -15.69 1.12 0.43
CA ALA A 148 -15.26 2.51 0.40
C ALA A 148 -16.20 3.33 -0.48
N MET A 149 -16.41 4.60 -0.11
CA MET A 149 -17.24 5.56 -0.84
C MET A 149 -16.76 5.79 -2.27
#